data_AF-A0A1V2LN80-F1
#
_entry.id   AF-A0A1V2LN80-F1
#
_cell.length_a   1.000
_cell.length_b   1.000
_cell.length_c   1.000
_cell.angle_alpha   90.00
_cell.angle_beta   90.00
_cell.angle_gamma   90.00
#
_symmetry.space_group_name_H-M   'P 1'
#
loop_
_entity.id
_entity.type
_entity.pdbx_description
1 polymer ?
#
loop_
_entity_poly.entity_id
_entity_poly.type
_entity_poly.pdbx_seq_one_letter_code
_entity_poly.pdbx_strand_id
1 'polypeptide(L)'
;MADKFPEIDVVAPEGDDISNSDFLSREKEALGDEFATPQDHEVNTGDDQDDEFEDFKSQFPDVDSQEATIAAAPQGEDTMDDAHGEAEPQGEDVVTPVVNRFENLDLNESEHIKEWKKTRDLEISKRDEIAARKLEEIKKEAEKAIDDFYENYNNKKDDAIAETKKEEKAFLEKREKFLEKGTTWDRVVELLKLTKNSDAIDAENYRDKTRFRDLLLALKGKENVPGASGV
;
A
#
# COMPACT_ATOMS: atom_id res chain seq x y z
N MET A 1 -16.88 12.14 -10.76
CA MET A 1 -15.95 11.70 -9.70
C MET A 1 -14.81 10.84 -10.24
N ALA A 2 -14.79 10.48 -11.53
CA ALA A 2 -13.69 9.74 -12.16
C ALA A 2 -12.47 10.63 -12.50
N ASP A 3 -12.65 11.94 -12.75
CA ASP A 3 -11.55 12.83 -13.16
C ASP A 3 -10.62 13.29 -12.02
N LYS A 4 -10.68 12.62 -10.87
CA LYS A 4 -9.91 12.99 -9.66
C LYS A 4 -8.86 11.96 -9.27
N PHE A 5 -8.74 10.90 -10.05
CA PHE A 5 -7.73 9.86 -9.86
C PHE A 5 -7.00 9.57 -11.19
N PRO A 6 -5.68 9.37 -11.15
CA PRO A 6 -4.94 8.90 -12.33
C PRO A 6 -5.41 7.48 -12.71
N GLU A 7 -5.57 7.25 -14.01
CA GLU A 7 -5.95 5.94 -14.56
C GLU A 7 -4.81 4.93 -14.33
N ILE A 8 -5.14 3.78 -13.74
CA ILE A 8 -4.22 2.67 -13.54
C ILE A 8 -4.19 1.88 -14.86
N ASP A 9 -3.02 1.82 -15.50
CA ASP A 9 -2.80 0.98 -16.67
C ASP A 9 -2.68 -0.47 -16.21
N VAL A 10 -3.80 -1.20 -16.30
CA VAL A 10 -3.84 -2.64 -16.04
C VAL A 10 -3.21 -3.36 -17.24
N VAL A 11 -1.94 -3.71 -17.10
CA VAL A 11 -1.25 -4.63 -18.02
C VAL A 11 -1.96 -5.98 -17.93
N ALA A 12 -2.74 -6.31 -18.95
CA ALA A 12 -3.31 -7.65 -19.11
C ALA A 12 -2.18 -8.63 -19.47
N PRO A 13 -1.90 -9.68 -18.68
CA PRO A 13 -0.93 -10.67 -19.06
C PRO A 13 -1.52 -11.58 -20.15
N GLU A 14 -0.95 -11.51 -21.35
CA GLU A 14 -1.12 -12.54 -22.38
C GLU A 14 -0.33 -13.79 -21.96
N GLY A 15 -1.02 -14.92 -21.73
CA GLY A 15 -0.36 -16.21 -21.45
C GLY A 15 -1.34 -17.32 -21.05
N ASP A 16 -1.48 -18.33 -21.92
CA ASP A 16 -2.43 -19.45 -21.89
C ASP A 16 -2.24 -20.52 -20.78
N ASP A 17 -1.59 -20.22 -19.64
CA ASP A 17 -1.29 -21.24 -18.59
C ASP A 17 -1.69 -20.80 -17.17
N ILE A 18 -2.93 -20.33 -17.01
CA ILE A 18 -3.47 -19.82 -15.73
C ILE A 18 -3.79 -20.94 -14.73
N SER A 19 -3.95 -22.20 -15.16
CA SER A 19 -4.41 -23.28 -14.27
C SER A 19 -3.32 -24.10 -13.57
N ASN A 20 -2.05 -24.01 -14.00
CA ASN A 20 -0.96 -24.85 -13.46
C ASN A 20 0.18 -24.06 -12.81
N SER A 21 0.11 -22.73 -12.80
CA SER A 21 1.08 -21.87 -12.11
C SER A 21 0.63 -21.63 -10.67
N ASP A 22 1.53 -21.86 -9.72
CA ASP A 22 1.31 -21.54 -8.31
C ASP A 22 0.92 -20.06 -8.15
N PHE A 23 -0.10 -19.79 -7.34
CA PHE A 23 -0.72 -18.47 -7.16
C PHE A 23 0.33 -17.40 -6.84
N LEU A 24 1.32 -17.76 -6.01
CA LEU A 24 2.42 -16.88 -5.61
C LEU A 24 3.38 -16.56 -6.77
N SER A 25 3.67 -17.56 -7.61
CA SER A 25 4.50 -17.37 -8.80
C SER A 25 3.84 -16.45 -9.82
N ARG A 26 2.52 -16.56 -9.98
CA ARG A 26 1.72 -15.72 -10.88
C ARG A 26 1.66 -14.26 -10.41
N GLU A 27 1.38 -14.04 -9.12
CA GLU A 27 1.38 -12.69 -8.53
C GLU A 27 2.78 -12.06 -8.62
N LYS A 28 3.84 -12.84 -8.39
CA LYS A 28 5.22 -12.36 -8.53
C LYS A 28 5.54 -11.89 -9.96
N GLU A 29 5.09 -12.60 -10.98
CA GLU A 29 5.31 -12.20 -12.38
C GLU A 29 4.51 -10.93 -12.74
N ALA A 30 3.31 -10.77 -12.19
CA ALA A 30 2.47 -9.60 -12.43
C ALA A 30 2.95 -8.33 -11.69
N LEU A 31 3.43 -8.47 -10.45
CA LEU A 31 3.79 -7.34 -9.57
C LEU A 31 5.30 -7.05 -9.49
N GLY A 32 6.15 -7.98 -9.97
CA GLY A 32 7.60 -7.85 -9.94
C GLY A 32 8.20 -7.93 -8.53
N ASP A 33 9.52 -7.75 -8.44
CA ASP A 33 10.29 -7.88 -7.18
C ASP A 33 10.05 -6.72 -6.17
N GLU A 34 9.18 -5.75 -6.49
CA GLU A 34 8.95 -4.56 -5.65
C GLU A 34 8.17 -4.87 -4.35
N PHE A 35 7.44 -5.99 -4.34
CA PHE A 35 6.69 -6.49 -3.17
C PHE A 35 7.32 -7.72 -2.52
N ALA A 36 8.46 -8.21 -3.03
CA ALA A 36 9.16 -9.35 -2.45
C ALA A 36 9.78 -8.97 -1.09
N THR A 37 9.36 -9.68 -0.04
CA THR A 37 9.96 -9.54 1.30
C THR A 37 11.01 -10.63 1.53
N PRO A 38 12.02 -10.43 2.38
CA PRO A 38 12.99 -11.49 2.69
C PRO A 38 12.36 -12.73 3.34
N GLN A 39 11.18 -12.61 3.96
CA GLN A 39 10.37 -13.73 4.47
C GLN A 39 9.73 -14.59 3.36
N ASP A 40 9.56 -14.05 2.16
CA ASP A 40 8.91 -14.75 1.04
C ASP A 40 9.78 -15.92 0.53
N HIS A 41 11.10 -15.81 0.71
CA HIS A 41 12.04 -16.90 0.42
C HIS A 41 11.86 -18.08 1.39
N GLU A 42 11.48 -17.84 2.64
CA GLU A 42 11.25 -18.86 3.68
C GLU A 42 9.99 -19.68 3.40
N VAL A 43 8.99 -19.08 2.74
CA VAL A 43 7.77 -19.78 2.28
C VAL A 43 8.02 -20.57 1.00
N ASN A 44 8.89 -20.09 0.11
CA ASN A 44 9.15 -20.72 -1.19
C ASN A 44 10.20 -21.84 -1.11
N THR A 45 11.12 -21.79 -0.14
CA THR A 45 12.01 -22.91 0.19
C THR A 45 11.34 -23.74 1.28
N GLY A 46 10.53 -24.72 0.89
CA GLY A 46 9.84 -25.65 1.80
C GLY A 46 10.77 -26.57 2.60
N ASP A 47 11.81 -26.03 3.25
CA ASP A 47 12.77 -26.76 4.10
C ASP A 47 12.31 -26.78 5.57
N ASP A 48 11.37 -25.90 5.96
CA ASP A 48 10.86 -25.79 7.34
C ASP A 48 9.33 -25.98 7.46
N GLN A 49 8.62 -26.30 6.36
CA GLN A 49 7.14 -26.41 6.35
C GLN A 49 6.58 -27.83 6.46
N ASP A 50 7.41 -28.87 6.34
CA ASP A 50 6.91 -30.24 6.39
C ASP A 50 6.27 -30.54 7.76
N ASP A 51 6.87 -30.07 8.86
CA ASP A 51 6.38 -30.38 10.21
C ASP A 51 5.04 -29.68 10.56
N GLU A 52 4.86 -28.42 10.17
CA GLU A 52 3.63 -27.66 10.47
C GLU A 52 2.48 -28.04 9.51
N PHE A 53 2.81 -28.38 8.26
CA PHE A 53 1.86 -28.85 7.26
C PHE A 53 1.42 -30.31 7.51
N GLU A 54 2.30 -31.17 8.02
CA GLU A 54 1.95 -32.51 8.53
C GLU A 54 1.02 -32.43 9.75
N ASP A 55 1.25 -31.50 10.68
CA ASP A 55 0.37 -31.30 11.84
C ASP A 55 -1.02 -30.81 11.42
N PHE A 56 -1.11 -29.93 10.42
CA PHE A 56 -2.39 -29.51 9.82
C PHE A 56 -3.15 -30.68 9.17
N LYS A 57 -2.47 -31.54 8.39
CA LYS A 57 -3.06 -32.76 7.82
C LYS A 57 -3.53 -33.77 8.88
N SER A 58 -2.87 -33.80 10.04
CA SER A 58 -3.28 -34.69 11.14
C SER A 58 -4.56 -34.21 11.85
N GLN A 59 -4.79 -32.89 11.88
CA GLN A 59 -5.93 -32.26 12.55
C GLN A 59 -7.20 -32.24 11.69
N PHE A 60 -7.06 -32.40 10.38
CA PHE A 60 -8.17 -32.46 9.43
C PHE A 60 -8.06 -33.71 8.55
N PRO A 61 -8.94 -34.71 8.70
CA PRO A 61 -8.88 -35.90 7.87
C PRO A 61 -9.09 -35.57 6.39
N ASP A 62 -8.18 -36.06 5.54
CA ASP A 62 -8.22 -35.91 4.08
C ASP A 62 -9.50 -36.51 3.48
N VAL A 63 -10.31 -35.67 2.85
CA VAL A 63 -11.61 -36.04 2.27
C VAL A 63 -11.46 -36.83 0.95
N ASP A 64 -10.25 -36.91 0.38
CA ASP A 64 -9.98 -37.57 -0.90
C ASP A 64 -9.67 -39.08 -0.82
N SER A 65 -9.66 -39.68 0.37
CA SER A 65 -9.30 -41.09 0.56
C SER A 65 -10.49 -42.06 0.77
N GLN A 66 -11.72 -41.63 0.46
CA GLN A 66 -12.90 -42.51 0.48
C GLN A 66 -13.33 -42.96 -0.92
N GLU A 67 -12.56 -43.89 -1.51
CA GLU A 67 -13.18 -44.97 -2.28
C GLU A 67 -13.79 -45.98 -1.28
N ALA A 68 -15.12 -45.96 -1.19
CA ALA A 68 -16.01 -47.04 -0.75
C ALA A 68 -15.80 -47.69 0.64
N THR A 69 -16.33 -47.04 1.69
CA THR A 69 -17.08 -47.78 2.73
C THR A 69 -18.41 -47.05 3.01
N ILE A 70 -19.45 -47.54 2.35
CA ILE A 70 -20.83 -47.09 2.54
C ILE A 70 -21.31 -47.56 3.91
N ALA A 71 -21.37 -46.65 4.88
CA ALA A 71 -22.10 -46.82 6.13
C ALA A 71 -22.87 -45.52 6.46
N ALA A 72 -24.11 -45.48 5.97
CA ALA A 72 -25.28 -44.85 6.59
C ALA A 72 -25.17 -43.41 7.15
N ALA A 73 -25.49 -42.41 6.32
CA ALA A 73 -26.63 -41.47 6.49
C ALA A 73 -26.45 -40.23 5.58
N PRO A 74 -27.51 -39.73 4.92
CA PRO A 74 -27.36 -38.89 3.73
C PRO A 74 -27.22 -37.40 4.05
N GLN A 75 -26.23 -36.77 3.41
CA GLN A 75 -26.12 -35.34 3.20
C GLN A 75 -27.17 -34.85 2.20
N GLY A 76 -27.60 -33.60 2.36
CA GLY A 76 -28.37 -32.88 1.35
C GLY A 76 -27.71 -31.54 1.10
N GLU A 77 -27.00 -31.42 -0.02
CA GLU A 77 -26.81 -30.17 -0.74
C GLU A 77 -26.71 -30.55 -2.22
N ASP A 78 -27.70 -30.10 -3.01
CA ASP A 78 -27.83 -30.38 -4.43
C ASP A 78 -27.50 -29.08 -5.18
N THR A 79 -26.32 -29.06 -5.80
CA THR A 79 -25.93 -28.07 -6.80
C THR A 79 -26.62 -28.40 -8.10
N MET A 80 -27.45 -27.48 -8.57
CA MET A 80 -28.04 -27.53 -9.91
C MET A 80 -26.96 -27.27 -10.97
N ASP A 81 -26.83 -28.18 -11.93
CA ASP A 81 -26.40 -27.85 -13.29
C ASP A 81 -27.27 -28.64 -14.28
N ASP A 82 -27.93 -27.90 -15.17
CA ASP A 82 -28.94 -28.34 -16.13
C ASP A 82 -28.32 -28.29 -17.53
N ALA A 83 -28.06 -29.45 -18.12
CA ALA A 83 -27.69 -29.55 -19.53
C ALA A 83 -28.26 -30.83 -20.15
N HIS A 84 -29.35 -30.63 -20.89
CA HIS A 84 -30.07 -31.52 -21.79
C HIS A 84 -29.25 -32.56 -22.58
N GLY A 85 -29.80 -33.78 -22.70
CA GLY A 85 -29.45 -34.73 -23.76
C GLY A 85 -30.28 -36.02 -23.76
N GLU A 86 -31.15 -36.16 -24.76
CA GLU A 86 -31.99 -37.32 -25.11
C GLU A 86 -31.31 -38.70 -25.07
N ALA A 87 -31.98 -39.73 -24.52
CA ALA A 87 -32.25 -41.04 -25.15
C ALA A 87 -32.82 -42.09 -24.16
N GLU A 88 -34.03 -42.57 -24.42
CA GLU A 88 -34.57 -43.85 -23.90
C GLU A 88 -33.85 -45.05 -24.58
N PRO A 89 -33.67 -46.23 -23.93
CA PRO A 89 -34.81 -47.13 -23.72
C PRO A 89 -34.78 -48.07 -22.49
N GLN A 90 -35.99 -48.38 -22.02
CA GLN A 90 -36.47 -49.64 -21.43
C GLN A 90 -35.66 -50.29 -20.28
N GLY A 91 -36.21 -50.14 -19.07
CA GLY A 91 -36.05 -51.05 -17.94
C GLY A 91 -37.25 -50.91 -17.02
N GLU A 92 -38.16 -51.88 -17.07
CA GLU A 92 -39.25 -52.02 -16.11
C GLU A 92 -38.65 -52.26 -14.71
N ASP A 93 -38.91 -51.37 -13.75
CA ASP A 93 -39.09 -51.76 -12.34
C ASP A 93 -39.56 -50.58 -11.46
N VAL A 94 -40.80 -50.72 -10.98
CA VAL A 94 -41.34 -50.23 -9.70
C VAL A 94 -41.36 -48.70 -9.46
N VAL A 95 -42.37 -48.03 -10.03
CA VAL A 95 -42.85 -46.72 -9.52
C VAL A 95 -43.64 -46.94 -8.22
N THR A 96 -43.01 -46.72 -7.06
CA THR A 96 -43.74 -46.56 -5.80
C THR A 96 -44.35 -45.16 -5.71
N PRO A 97 -45.69 -45.00 -5.53
CA PRO A 97 -46.29 -43.69 -5.32
C PRO A 97 -46.13 -43.29 -3.84
N VAL A 98 -44.98 -42.72 -3.48
CA VAL A 98 -44.76 -42.16 -2.12
C VAL A 98 -45.20 -40.69 -2.03
N VAL A 99 -45.63 -40.07 -3.14
CA VAL A 99 -45.91 -38.63 -3.19
C VAL A 99 -47.27 -38.24 -2.56
N ASN A 100 -48.23 -39.17 -2.43
CA ASN A 100 -49.59 -38.83 -1.96
C ASN A 100 -49.83 -38.98 -0.45
N ARG A 101 -48.78 -39.20 0.38
CA ARG A 101 -48.98 -39.35 1.84
C ARG A 101 -49.03 -38.01 2.59
N PHE A 102 -48.64 -36.91 1.97
CA PHE A 102 -48.50 -35.62 2.64
C PHE A 102 -49.50 -34.53 2.19
N GLU A 103 -50.36 -34.81 1.21
CA GLU A 103 -51.38 -33.86 0.71
C GLU A 103 -52.46 -33.50 1.74
N ASN A 104 -52.58 -34.26 2.84
CA ASN A 104 -53.58 -34.06 3.90
C ASN A 104 -52.98 -33.59 5.24
N LEU A 105 -51.69 -33.21 5.30
CA LEU A 105 -51.18 -32.51 6.47
C LEU A 105 -51.51 -31.02 6.31
N ASP A 106 -52.11 -30.42 7.33
CA ASP A 106 -52.34 -28.98 7.40
C ASP A 106 -50.99 -28.26 7.25
N LEU A 107 -50.69 -27.79 6.04
CA LEU A 107 -49.44 -27.09 5.67
C LEU A 107 -49.34 -25.71 6.33
N ASN A 108 -50.33 -25.31 7.12
CA ASN A 108 -50.25 -24.11 7.93
C ASN A 108 -49.13 -24.29 8.97
N GLU A 109 -48.05 -23.53 8.79
CA GLU A 109 -46.92 -23.49 9.72
C GLU A 109 -47.41 -23.31 11.16
N SER A 110 -46.84 -24.08 12.10
CA SER A 110 -47.15 -23.98 13.52
C SER A 110 -46.98 -22.55 14.02
N GLU A 111 -47.88 -22.08 14.89
CA GLU A 111 -47.83 -20.72 15.46
C GLU A 111 -46.46 -20.41 16.09
N HIS A 112 -45.82 -21.39 16.71
CA HIS A 112 -44.48 -21.26 17.29
C HIS A 112 -43.40 -20.99 16.23
N ILE A 113 -43.54 -21.58 15.03
CA ILE A 113 -42.61 -21.36 13.91
C ILE A 113 -42.81 -19.95 13.35
N LYS A 114 -44.05 -19.48 13.26
CA LYS A 114 -44.37 -18.10 12.84
C LYS A 114 -43.81 -17.07 13.82
N GLU A 115 -43.96 -17.29 15.12
CA GLU A 115 -43.40 -16.41 16.15
C GLU A 115 -41.87 -16.42 16.12
N TRP A 116 -41.25 -17.59 15.99
CA TRP A 116 -39.80 -17.71 15.86
C TRP A 116 -39.27 -16.94 14.63
N LYS A 117 -39.87 -17.13 13.44
CA LYS A 117 -39.50 -16.38 12.23
C LYS A 117 -39.60 -14.86 12.46
N LYS A 118 -40.70 -14.38 13.03
CA LYS A 118 -40.86 -12.95 13.37
C LYS A 118 -39.77 -12.45 14.32
N THR A 119 -39.43 -13.20 15.37
CA THR A 119 -38.37 -12.78 16.31
C THR A 119 -37.00 -12.76 15.65
N ARG A 120 -36.71 -13.75 14.79
CA ARG A 120 -35.48 -13.84 14.00
C ARG A 120 -35.36 -12.67 13.02
N ASP A 121 -36.41 -12.40 12.25
CA ASP A 121 -36.42 -11.32 11.26
C ASP A 121 -36.22 -9.96 11.94
N LEU A 122 -36.82 -9.74 13.12
CA LEU A 122 -36.59 -8.54 13.93
C LEU A 122 -35.16 -8.44 14.45
N GLU A 123 -34.54 -9.56 14.85
CA GLU A 123 -33.14 -9.56 15.27
C GLU A 123 -32.19 -9.28 14.10
N ILE A 124 -32.41 -9.94 12.95
CA ILE A 124 -31.64 -9.72 11.73
C ILE A 124 -31.74 -8.26 11.30
N SER A 125 -32.97 -7.71 11.24
CA SER A 125 -33.18 -6.30 10.89
C SER A 125 -32.44 -5.35 11.83
N LYS A 126 -32.42 -5.62 13.15
CA LYS A 126 -31.63 -4.81 14.10
C LYS A 126 -30.13 -4.92 13.86
N ARG A 127 -29.62 -6.12 13.53
CA ARG A 127 -28.20 -6.34 13.23
C ARG A 127 -27.82 -5.63 11.93
N ASP A 128 -28.67 -5.69 10.92
CA ASP A 128 -28.48 -5.01 9.64
C ASP A 128 -28.48 -3.49 9.80
N GLU A 129 -29.39 -2.93 10.61
CA GLU A 129 -29.36 -1.50 10.94
C GLU A 129 -28.06 -1.08 11.62
N ILE A 130 -27.54 -1.88 12.55
CA ILE A 130 -26.27 -1.58 13.23
C ILE A 130 -25.10 -1.70 12.26
N ALA A 131 -25.09 -2.72 11.40
CA ALA A 131 -24.06 -2.90 10.38
C ALA A 131 -24.06 -1.74 9.37
N ALA A 132 -25.24 -1.32 8.90
CA ALA A 132 -25.41 -0.18 8.01
C ALA A 132 -24.88 1.11 8.64
N ARG A 133 -25.22 1.39 9.92
CA ARG A 133 -24.71 2.56 10.63
C ARG A 133 -23.18 2.54 10.78
N LYS A 134 -22.59 1.38 11.09
CA LYS A 134 -21.13 1.23 11.17
C LYS A 134 -20.46 1.45 9.82
N LEU A 135 -21.06 0.94 8.73
CA LEU A 135 -20.55 1.16 7.38
C LEU A 135 -20.58 2.65 7.03
N GLU A 136 -21.67 3.36 7.33
CA GLU A 136 -21.76 4.80 7.13
C GLU A 136 -20.74 5.58 7.96
N GLU A 137 -20.53 5.19 9.22
CA GLU A 137 -19.52 5.80 10.09
C GLU A 137 -18.10 5.60 9.55
N ILE A 138 -17.75 4.38 9.16
CA ILE A 138 -16.44 4.06 8.55
C ILE A 138 -16.26 4.85 7.26
N LYS A 139 -17.28 4.92 6.40
CA LYS A 139 -17.21 5.69 5.16
C LYS A 139 -16.97 7.17 5.44
N LYS A 140 -17.69 7.75 6.40
CA LYS A 140 -17.53 9.15 6.78
C LYS A 140 -16.16 9.42 7.43
N GLU A 141 -15.67 8.49 8.23
CA GLU A 141 -14.33 8.57 8.82
C GLU A 141 -13.24 8.49 7.74
N ALA A 142 -13.39 7.60 6.76
CA ALA A 142 -12.49 7.51 5.62
C ALA A 142 -12.50 8.79 4.77
N GLU A 143 -13.68 9.35 4.46
CA GLU A 143 -13.82 10.63 3.76
C GLU A 143 -13.11 11.76 4.53
N LYS A 144 -13.34 11.83 5.84
CA LYS A 144 -12.68 12.83 6.70
C LYS A 144 -11.16 12.62 6.75
N ALA A 145 -10.68 11.39 6.85
CA ALA A 145 -9.25 11.08 6.88
C ALA A 145 -8.55 11.50 5.58
N ILE A 146 -9.24 11.38 4.44
CA ILE A 146 -8.77 11.86 3.14
C ILE A 146 -8.68 13.40 3.15
N ASP A 147 -9.72 14.09 3.59
CA ASP A 147 -9.72 15.55 3.68
C ASP A 147 -8.62 16.06 4.62
N ASP A 148 -8.52 15.47 5.82
CA ASP A 148 -7.48 15.79 6.82
C ASP A 148 -6.06 15.55 6.26
N PHE A 149 -5.85 14.50 5.44
CA PHE A 149 -4.57 14.25 4.79
C PHE A 149 -4.19 15.36 3.81
N TYR A 150 -5.12 15.76 2.93
CA TYR A 150 -4.85 16.81 1.94
C TYR A 150 -4.69 18.18 2.58
N GLU A 151 -5.47 18.52 3.60
CA GLU A 151 -5.28 19.75 4.36
C GLU A 151 -3.89 19.79 5.01
N ASN A 152 -3.50 18.74 5.72
CA ASN A 152 -2.18 18.66 6.35
C ASN A 152 -1.04 18.67 5.34
N TYR A 153 -1.18 17.99 4.21
CA TYR A 153 -0.19 17.99 3.14
C TYR A 153 -0.03 19.37 2.51
N ASN A 154 -1.15 20.04 2.18
CA ASN A 154 -1.12 21.37 1.59
C ASN A 154 -0.52 22.39 2.56
N ASN A 155 -0.88 22.34 3.84
CA ASN A 155 -0.30 23.21 4.87
C ASN A 155 1.22 22.99 4.98
N LYS A 156 1.68 21.73 5.06
CA LYS A 156 3.13 21.41 5.11
C LYS A 156 3.87 21.89 3.85
N LYS A 157 3.26 21.71 2.67
CA LYS A 157 3.83 22.18 1.41
C LYS A 157 3.94 23.70 1.39
N ASP A 158 2.89 24.41 1.80
CA ASP A 158 2.86 25.87 1.82
C ASP A 158 3.86 26.42 2.84
N ASP A 159 3.98 25.79 4.01
CA ASP A 159 4.99 26.12 5.02
C ASP A 159 6.41 25.93 4.47
N ALA A 160 6.71 24.80 3.82
CA ALA A 160 8.01 24.54 3.21
C ALA A 160 8.34 25.53 2.08
N ILE A 161 7.36 25.90 1.26
CA ILE A 161 7.51 26.93 0.23
C ILE A 161 7.76 28.29 0.88
N ALA A 162 7.04 28.62 1.95
CA ALA A 162 7.20 29.88 2.66
C ALA A 162 8.59 29.99 3.32
N GLU A 163 9.07 28.92 3.93
CA GLU A 163 10.43 28.81 4.48
C GLU A 163 11.47 28.97 3.38
N THR A 164 11.37 28.22 2.28
CA THR A 164 12.29 28.32 1.13
C THR A 164 12.32 29.74 0.56
N LYS A 165 11.17 30.40 0.40
CA LYS A 165 11.10 31.79 -0.06
C LYS A 165 11.72 32.77 0.94
N LYS A 166 11.59 32.51 2.24
CA LYS A 166 12.22 33.33 3.27
C LYS A 166 13.73 33.16 3.24
N GLU A 167 14.23 31.94 3.09
CA GLU A 167 15.65 31.64 2.94
C GLU A 167 16.23 32.26 1.67
N GLU A 168 15.52 32.16 0.54
CA GLU A 168 15.90 32.80 -0.71
C GLU A 168 16.05 34.32 -0.53
N LYS A 169 15.04 34.97 0.07
CA LYS A 169 15.11 36.41 0.37
C LYS A 169 16.28 36.74 1.29
N ALA A 170 16.49 35.95 2.36
CA ALA A 170 17.60 36.16 3.28
C ALA A 170 18.96 35.96 2.58
N PHE A 171 19.06 35.01 1.66
CA PHE A 171 20.27 34.77 0.86
C PHE A 171 20.53 35.92 -0.12
N LEU A 172 19.50 36.39 -0.83
CA LEU A 172 19.59 37.55 -1.71
C LEU A 172 19.99 38.81 -0.95
N GLU A 173 19.36 39.09 0.20
CA GLU A 173 19.74 40.20 1.07
C GLU A 173 21.17 40.06 1.57
N LYS A 174 21.62 38.85 1.95
CA LYS A 174 23.00 38.61 2.36
C LYS A 174 23.96 38.89 1.21
N ARG A 175 23.62 38.47 -0.01
CA ARG A 175 24.41 38.73 -1.22
C ARG A 175 24.46 40.22 -1.55
N GLU A 176 23.33 40.93 -1.50
CA GLU A 176 23.27 42.37 -1.74
C GLU A 176 24.05 43.15 -0.68
N LYS A 177 23.82 42.86 0.61
CA LYS A 177 24.60 43.48 1.71
C LYS A 177 26.10 43.18 1.60
N PHE A 178 26.47 41.99 1.12
CA PHE A 178 27.85 41.61 0.87
C PHE A 178 28.47 42.39 -0.31
N LEU A 179 27.68 42.72 -1.33
CA LEU A 179 28.12 43.57 -2.46
C LEU A 179 28.11 45.06 -2.12
N GLU A 180 27.27 45.52 -1.19
CA GLU A 180 27.20 46.93 -0.77
C GLU A 180 28.29 47.30 0.25
N LYS A 181 28.70 46.37 1.12
CA LYS A 181 29.63 46.67 2.21
C LYS A 181 31.09 46.34 1.86
N GLY A 182 31.96 47.30 2.13
CA GLY A 182 33.41 47.13 2.12
C GLY A 182 34.05 47.10 0.74
N THR A 183 35.37 46.95 0.75
CA THR A 183 36.19 46.86 -0.45
C THR A 183 36.07 45.48 -1.09
N THR A 184 36.40 45.36 -2.38
CA THR A 184 36.48 44.05 -3.07
C THR A 184 37.39 43.07 -2.33
N TRP A 185 38.44 43.56 -1.67
CA TRP A 185 39.36 42.77 -0.88
C TRP A 185 38.75 42.23 0.42
N ASP A 186 37.86 43.00 1.07
CA ASP A 186 37.11 42.51 2.23
C ASP A 186 36.22 41.32 1.86
N ARG A 187 35.58 41.39 0.68
CA ARG A 187 34.74 40.32 0.12
C ARG A 187 35.56 39.05 -0.17
N VAL A 188 36.73 39.20 -0.78
CA VAL A 188 37.63 38.06 -1.07
C VAL A 188 38.10 37.37 0.21
N VAL A 189 38.45 38.15 1.24
CA VAL A 189 38.86 37.60 2.55
C VAL A 189 37.72 36.82 3.21
N GLU A 190 36.47 37.30 3.14
CA GLU A 190 35.31 36.60 3.69
C GLU A 190 34.94 35.33 2.91
N LEU A 191 34.96 35.36 1.57
CA LEU A 191 34.68 34.18 0.73
C LEU A 191 35.69 33.05 0.94
N LEU A 192 36.98 33.42 1.01
CA LEU A 192 38.06 32.48 1.29
C LEU A 192 38.16 32.11 2.77
N LYS A 193 37.29 32.69 3.62
CA LYS A 193 37.26 32.52 5.08
C LYS A 193 38.66 32.68 5.69
N LEU A 194 39.46 33.61 5.16
CA LEU A 194 40.85 33.78 5.55
C LEU A 194 40.90 34.40 6.93
N THR A 195 41.62 33.74 7.83
CA THR A 195 41.93 34.23 9.16
C THR A 195 43.45 34.25 9.34
N LYS A 196 43.95 34.88 10.40
CA LYS A 196 45.41 34.88 10.66
C LYS A 196 45.99 33.46 10.79
N ASN A 197 45.14 32.48 11.12
CA ASN A 197 45.51 31.07 11.33
C ASN A 197 44.89 30.13 10.29
N SER A 198 44.30 30.64 9.20
CA SER A 198 43.76 29.75 8.16
C SER A 198 44.89 29.02 7.46
N ASP A 199 44.74 27.70 7.25
CA ASP A 199 45.71 26.89 6.54
C ASP A 199 45.94 27.45 5.13
N ALA A 200 47.16 27.97 4.92
CA ALA A 200 47.61 28.50 3.64
C ALA A 200 48.43 27.48 2.84
N ILE A 201 48.49 26.25 3.36
CA ILE A 201 49.23 25.13 2.78
C ILE A 201 48.21 24.25 2.05
N ASP A 202 48.46 23.99 0.77
CA ASP A 202 47.65 23.07 -0.02
C ASP A 202 47.71 21.65 0.58
N ALA A 203 46.65 20.84 0.43
CA ALA A 203 46.58 19.49 1.01
C ALA A 203 47.76 18.59 0.56
N GLU A 204 48.33 18.88 -0.60
CA GLU A 204 49.48 18.18 -1.18
C GLU A 204 50.81 18.92 -1.03
N ASN A 205 50.87 20.00 -0.23
CA ASN A 205 52.10 20.75 0.11
C ASN A 205 52.86 21.38 -1.09
N TYR A 206 52.31 21.39 -2.30
CA TYR A 206 53.00 21.91 -3.50
C TYR A 206 53.07 23.44 -3.61
N ARG A 207 52.27 24.19 -2.84
CA ARG A 207 52.26 25.66 -2.88
C ARG A 207 52.01 26.27 -1.51
N ASP A 208 52.98 27.03 -1.03
CA ASP A 208 52.84 27.91 0.14
C ASP A 208 52.11 29.20 -0.25
N LYS A 209 50.85 29.35 0.20
CA LYS A 209 50.02 30.54 -0.02
C LYS A 209 50.09 31.50 1.17
N THR A 210 50.98 31.30 2.14
CA THR A 210 51.08 32.11 3.38
C THR A 210 51.30 33.59 3.07
N ARG A 211 52.21 33.90 2.13
CA ARG A 211 52.47 35.28 1.69
C ARG A 211 51.26 35.92 1.00
N PHE A 212 50.50 35.12 0.26
CA PHE A 212 49.30 35.58 -0.44
C PHE A 212 48.16 35.85 0.55
N ARG A 213 47.97 34.97 1.54
CA ARG A 213 47.07 35.19 2.68
C ARG A 213 47.42 36.48 3.42
N ASP A 214 48.69 36.68 3.76
CA ASP A 214 49.13 37.90 4.46
C ASP A 214 48.90 39.17 3.64
N LEU A 215 49.14 39.10 2.33
CA LEU A 215 48.87 40.21 1.40
C LEU A 215 47.36 40.54 1.32
N LEU A 216 46.49 39.54 1.22
CA LEU A 216 45.04 39.73 1.21
C LEU A 216 44.52 40.30 2.54
N LEU A 217 45.03 39.80 3.67
CA LEU A 217 44.71 40.34 5.00
C LEU A 217 45.21 41.79 5.16
N ALA A 218 46.33 42.15 4.53
CA ALA A 218 46.86 43.51 4.55
C ALA A 218 46.11 44.47 3.61
N LEU A 219 45.44 43.96 2.58
CA LEU A 219 44.60 44.73 1.64
C LEU A 219 43.19 44.99 2.20
N LYS A 220 42.75 44.15 3.14
CA LYS A 220 41.50 44.29 3.88
C LYS A 220 41.32 45.71 4.45
N GLY A 221 40.19 46.35 4.16
CA GLY A 221 39.81 47.68 4.66
C GLY A 221 40.59 48.88 4.10
N LYS A 222 41.47 48.69 3.11
CA LYS A 222 42.18 49.81 2.46
C LYS A 222 41.42 50.27 1.22
N GLU A 223 40.96 51.52 1.20
CA GLU A 223 40.20 52.08 0.07
C GLU A 223 41.10 52.59 -1.07
N ASN A 224 42.34 53.01 -0.76
CA ASN A 224 43.28 53.60 -1.73
C ASN A 224 44.13 52.58 -2.51
N VAL A 225 43.77 51.29 -2.49
CA VAL A 225 44.53 50.24 -3.21
C VAL A 225 43.83 49.89 -4.52
N PRO A 226 44.59 49.52 -5.57
CA PRO A 226 44.00 49.20 -6.87
C PRO A 226 42.93 48.10 -6.73
N GLY A 227 41.79 48.33 -7.38
CA GLY A 227 40.66 47.41 -7.37
C GLY A 227 39.78 47.46 -6.11
N ALA A 228 40.10 48.27 -5.08
CA ALA A 228 39.32 48.34 -3.84
C ALA A 228 37.92 48.93 -4.03
N SER A 229 37.81 49.97 -4.86
CA SER A 229 36.53 50.52 -5.32
C SER A 229 36.02 49.65 -6.47
N GLY A 230 35.37 48.54 -6.14
CA GLY A 230 34.59 47.78 -7.12
C GLY A 230 33.38 48.62 -7.53
N VAL A 231 33.25 48.89 -8.83
CA VAL A 231 31.99 49.32 -9.45
C VAL A 231 30.91 48.26 -9.18
#